data_AF-A0A926PRE9-F1
#
_entry.id   AF-A0A926PRE9-F1
#
_cell.length_a   1.000
_cell.length_b   1.000
_cell.length_c   1.000
_cell.angle_alpha   90.00
_cell.angle_beta   90.00
_cell.angle_gamma   90.00
#
_symmetry.space_group_name_H-M   'P 1'
#
loop_
_entity.id
_entity.type
_entity.pdbx_description
1 polymer ?
#
loop_
_entity_poly.entity_id
_entity_poly.type
_entity_poly.pdbx_seq_one_letter_code
_entity_poly.pdbx_strand_id
1 'polypeptide(L)'
;MTSSSQSQPEWQQWANVSLSSRMNLPDVPGIYAVIDAAGEVWYVGKASNLRTRWGGRSHHRYGQLSRQNKKRNYQIYYCPYLLGELDFQEKHYIPVSSL
;
A
#
# COMPACT_ATOMS: atom_id res chain seq x y z
N MET A 1 -19.01 -19.62 23.31
CA MET A 1 -19.16 -18.94 22.01
C MET A 1 -18.45 -17.60 22.11
N THR A 2 -17.13 -17.57 21.89
CA THR A 2 -16.35 -16.32 21.90
C THR A 2 -16.26 -15.83 20.47
N SER A 3 -17.07 -14.82 20.14
CA SER A 3 -16.93 -14.07 18.90
C SER A 3 -15.62 -13.30 18.95
N SER A 4 -14.56 -13.87 18.38
CA SER A 4 -13.32 -13.15 18.11
C SER A 4 -13.66 -12.03 17.13
N SER A 5 -13.86 -10.83 17.64
CA SER A 5 -13.92 -9.62 16.81
C SER A 5 -12.52 -9.40 16.28
N GLN A 6 -12.18 -10.08 15.18
CA GLN A 6 -10.99 -9.74 14.41
C GLN A 6 -11.25 -8.33 13.86
N SER A 7 -10.63 -7.33 14.49
CA SER A 7 -10.60 -5.97 13.98
C SER A 7 -10.13 -6.03 12.53
N GLN A 8 -10.98 -5.58 11.61
CA GLN A 8 -10.61 -5.52 10.20
C GLN A 8 -9.31 -4.70 10.06
N PRO A 9 -8.39 -5.08 9.17
CA PRO A 9 -7.17 -4.31 8.94
C PRO A 9 -7.50 -2.85 8.58
N GLU A 10 -6.81 -1.89 9.20
CA GLU A 10 -7.10 -0.45 9.03
C GLU A 10 -7.09 0.01 7.57
N TRP A 11 -6.27 -0.62 6.73
CA TRP A 11 -6.16 -0.28 5.32
C TRP A 11 -7.47 -0.46 4.54
N GLN A 12 -8.41 -1.28 5.02
CA GLN A 12 -9.71 -1.45 4.35
C GLN A 12 -10.55 -0.16 4.34
N GLN A 13 -10.26 0.77 5.25
CA GLN A 13 -10.93 2.06 5.34
C GLN A 13 -10.23 3.14 4.51
N TRP A 14 -9.05 2.84 3.96
CA TRP A 14 -8.27 3.79 3.18
C TRP A 14 -8.85 3.95 1.77
N ALA A 15 -8.63 5.14 1.20
CA ALA A 15 -8.84 5.34 -0.22
C ALA A 15 -7.92 4.41 -1.02
N ASN A 16 -8.38 3.96 -2.19
CA ASN A 16 -7.61 3.06 -3.03
C ASN A 16 -7.76 3.36 -4.51
N VAL A 17 -6.79 2.88 -5.28
CA VAL A 17 -6.84 2.83 -6.74
C VAL A 17 -6.35 1.48 -7.22
N SER A 18 -6.81 1.04 -8.38
CA SER A 18 -6.24 -0.13 -9.02
C SER A 18 -4.77 0.12 -9.39
N LEU A 19 -3.96 -0.94 -9.37
CA LEU A 19 -2.56 -0.86 -9.79
C LEU A 19 -2.41 -0.39 -11.25
N SER A 20 -3.37 -0.70 -12.12
CA SER A 20 -3.40 -0.21 -13.51
C SER A 20 -3.68 1.29 -13.58
N SER A 21 -4.50 1.82 -12.67
CA SER A 21 -4.85 3.25 -12.57
C SER A 21 -4.00 4.02 -11.55
N ARG A 22 -2.82 3.50 -11.16
CA ARG A 22 -1.92 4.11 -10.16
C ARG A 22 -1.54 5.57 -10.39
N MET A 23 -1.65 6.07 -11.62
CA MET A 23 -1.44 7.49 -11.94
C MET A 23 -2.48 8.42 -11.28
N ASN A 24 -3.62 7.86 -10.84
CA ASN A 24 -4.67 8.59 -10.13
C ASN A 24 -4.37 8.78 -8.64
N LEU A 25 -3.24 8.26 -8.13
CA LEU A 25 -2.82 8.53 -6.76
C LEU A 25 -2.62 10.04 -6.54
N PRO A 26 -2.86 10.53 -5.30
CA PRO A 26 -2.66 11.92 -4.97
C PRO A 26 -1.17 12.28 -4.95
N ASP A 27 -0.89 13.57 -5.19
CA ASP A 27 0.45 14.15 -5.21
C ASP A 27 0.88 14.57 -3.79
N VAL A 28 0.80 13.63 -2.84
CA VAL A 28 1.01 13.88 -1.40
C VAL A 28 1.87 12.78 -0.75
N PRO A 29 2.55 13.07 0.37
CA PRO A 29 3.18 12.05 1.20
C PRO A 29 2.15 11.12 1.84
N GLY A 30 2.55 9.88 2.12
CA GLY A 30 1.68 8.94 2.83
C GLY A 30 2.23 7.52 2.94
N ILE A 31 1.44 6.69 3.62
CA ILE A 31 1.63 5.23 3.69
C ILE A 31 0.73 4.58 2.65
N TYR A 32 1.20 3.48 2.06
CA TYR A 32 0.42 2.67 1.13
C TYR A 32 0.56 1.18 1.42
N ALA A 33 -0.49 0.44 1.07
CA ALA A 33 -0.53 -1.01 1.10
C ALA A 33 -0.99 -1.55 -0.26
N VAL A 34 -0.29 -2.57 -0.77
CA VAL A 34 -0.63 -3.28 -2.01
C VAL A 34 -1.32 -4.57 -1.62
N ILE A 35 -2.57 -4.70 -2.03
CA ILE A 35 -3.45 -5.81 -1.68
C ILE A 35 -3.91 -6.49 -2.96
N ASP A 36 -3.99 -7.81 -2.99
CA ASP A 36 -4.60 -8.52 -4.11
C ASP A 36 -6.12 -8.74 -3.93
N ALA A 37 -6.78 -9.30 -4.94
CA ALA A 37 -8.22 -9.55 -4.87
C ALA A 37 -8.65 -10.56 -3.78
N ALA A 38 -7.71 -11.35 -3.23
CA ALA A 38 -7.97 -12.25 -2.11
C ALA A 38 -7.85 -11.55 -0.74
N GLY A 39 -7.48 -10.27 -0.71
CA GLY A 39 -7.27 -9.52 0.52
C GLY A 39 -5.88 -9.74 1.13
N GLU A 40 -4.96 -10.39 0.43
CA GLU A 40 -3.60 -10.64 0.92
C GLU A 40 -2.77 -9.37 0.82
N VAL A 41 -2.05 -9.00 1.89
CA VAL A 41 -1.14 -7.86 1.90
C VAL A 41 0.21 -8.27 1.31
N TRP A 42 0.54 -7.72 0.15
CA TRP A 42 1.80 -8.04 -0.55
C TRP A 42 2.93 -7.11 -0.16
N TYR A 43 2.58 -5.85 0.14
CA TYR A 43 3.58 -4.84 0.42
C TYR A 43 2.98 -3.65 1.16
N VAL A 44 3.70 -3.17 2.16
CA VAL A 44 3.43 -1.90 2.84
C VAL A 44 4.67 -1.03 2.75
N GLY A 45 4.50 0.26 2.52
CA GLY A 45 5.60 1.20 2.53
C GLY A 45 5.16 2.65 2.60
N LYS A 46 6.13 3.55 2.81
CA LYS A 46 5.93 4.99 2.76
C LYS A 46 6.40 5.60 1.44
N ALA A 47 5.86 6.77 1.12
CA ALA A 47 6.35 7.63 0.05
C ALA A 47 6.28 9.09 0.46
N SER A 48 7.32 9.87 0.15
CA SER A 48 7.26 11.34 0.20
C SER A 48 6.28 11.91 -0.83
N ASN A 49 5.94 11.12 -1.84
CA ASN A 49 4.95 11.43 -2.86
C ASN A 49 4.37 10.15 -3.47
N LEU A 50 3.10 9.86 -3.19
CA LEU A 50 2.42 8.62 -3.59
C LEU A 50 2.35 8.46 -5.12
N ARG A 51 1.97 9.52 -5.84
CA ARG A 51 1.88 9.50 -7.31
C ARG A 51 3.23 9.20 -7.96
N THR A 52 4.27 9.95 -7.59
CA THR A 52 5.61 9.82 -8.20
C THR A 52 6.23 8.47 -7.87
N ARG A 53 6.02 7.97 -6.64
CA ARG A 53 6.42 6.62 -6.23
C ARG A 53 5.86 5.59 -7.22
N TRP A 54 4.58 5.63 -7.54
CA TRP A 54 3.97 4.61 -8.40
C TRP A 54 4.01 4.92 -9.92
N GLY A 55 4.23 6.17 -10.30
CA GLY A 55 4.24 6.63 -11.69
C GLY A 55 5.58 6.47 -12.42
N GLY A 56 6.68 6.31 -11.68
CA GLY A 56 8.02 6.19 -12.26
C GLY A 56 8.27 4.89 -13.03
N ARG A 57 9.11 4.96 -14.07
CA ARG A 57 9.56 3.78 -14.86
C ARG A 57 10.49 2.83 -14.09
N SER A 58 11.07 3.29 -12.97
CA SER A 58 12.06 2.57 -12.18
C SER A 58 11.49 1.83 -10.97
N HIS A 59 10.16 1.74 -10.84
CA HIS A 59 9.59 0.99 -9.73
C HIS A 59 9.72 -0.52 -9.95
N HIS A 60 10.86 -1.07 -9.51
CA HIS A 60 11.17 -2.50 -9.58
C HIS A 60 10.02 -3.38 -9.07
N ARG A 61 9.27 -2.91 -8.05
CA ARG A 61 8.09 -3.60 -7.52
C ARG A 61 6.88 -3.59 -8.47
N TYR A 62 6.62 -2.51 -9.20
CA TYR A 62 5.57 -2.52 -10.23
C TYR A 62 5.93 -3.51 -11.34
N GLY A 63 7.19 -3.51 -11.77
CA GLY A 63 7.70 -4.50 -12.72
C GLY A 63 7.52 -5.93 -12.22
N GLN A 64 7.84 -6.20 -10.95
CA GLN A 64 7.66 -7.52 -10.34
C GLN A 64 6.18 -7.93 -10.24
N LEU A 65 5.32 -7.07 -9.68
CA LEU A 65 3.89 -7.35 -9.51
C LEU A 65 3.17 -7.53 -10.85
N SER A 66 3.48 -6.66 -11.83
CA SER A 66 2.87 -6.73 -13.17
C SER A 66 3.32 -7.96 -13.98
N ARG A 67 4.55 -8.46 -13.74
CA ARG A 67 5.07 -9.67 -14.41
C ARG A 67 4.65 -10.95 -13.73
N GLN A 68 4.63 -10.98 -12.40
CA GLN A 68 4.35 -12.20 -11.64
C GLN A 68 2.88 -12.59 -11.69
N ASN A 69 1.92 -11.65 -11.77
CA ASN A 69 0.50 -12.01 -11.75
C ASN A 69 -0.46 -10.92 -12.31
N LYS A 70 -0.54 -10.78 -13.64
CA LYS A 70 -1.50 -9.87 -14.31
C LYS A 70 -2.98 -10.10 -13.93
N LYS A 71 -3.34 -11.27 -13.39
CA LYS A 71 -4.73 -11.66 -13.06
C LYS A 71 -5.15 -11.37 -11.62
N ARG A 72 -4.24 -10.91 -10.75
CA ARG A 72 -4.53 -10.75 -9.31
C ARG A 72 -5.26 -9.46 -8.92
N ASN A 73 -5.51 -8.57 -9.88
CA ASN A 73 -6.28 -7.33 -9.69
C ASN A 73 -5.85 -6.51 -8.47
N TYR A 74 -4.55 -6.27 -8.35
CA TYR A 74 -3.97 -5.52 -7.23
C TYR A 74 -4.60 -4.13 -7.06
N GLN A 75 -4.84 -3.75 -5.82
CA GLN A 75 -5.24 -2.42 -5.39
C GLN A 75 -4.12 -1.79 -4.55
N ILE A 76 -3.94 -0.48 -4.69
CA ILE A 76 -3.06 0.33 -3.87
C ILE A 76 -3.97 1.12 -2.93
N TYR A 77 -4.05 0.69 -1.68
CA TYR A 77 -4.67 1.46 -0.59
C TYR A 77 -3.67 2.48 -0.07
N TYR A 78 -4.12 3.68 0.27
CA TYR A 78 -3.25 4.75 0.72
C TYR A 78 -3.89 5.65 1.78
N CYS A 79 -3.07 6.11 2.72
CA CYS A 79 -3.42 7.10 3.72
C CYS A 79 -2.41 8.27 3.67
N PRO A 80 -2.85 9.50 3.35
CA PRO A 80 -1.99 10.67 3.38
C PRO A 80 -1.50 10.99 4.80
N TYR A 81 -0.25 11.41 4.91
CA TYR A 81 0.37 11.87 6.16
C TYR A 81 1.31 13.03 5.88
N LEU A 82 1.70 13.80 6.91
CA LEU A 82 2.73 14.81 6.75
C LEU A 82 4.09 14.14 6.53
N LEU A 83 4.98 14.79 5.77
CA LEU A 83 6.29 14.23 5.43
C LEU A 83 7.11 13.86 6.68
N GLY A 84 7.06 14.69 7.72
CA GLY A 84 7.76 14.44 9.00
C GLY A 84 7.17 13.30 9.84
N GLU A 85 5.97 12.82 9.51
CA GLU A 85 5.28 11.75 10.23
C GLU A 85 5.52 10.37 9.60
N LEU A 86 6.04 10.31 8.37
CA LEU A 86 6.12 9.05 7.62
C LEU A 86 6.96 7.98 8.31
N ASP A 87 8.05 8.35 8.98
CA ASP A 87 8.91 7.39 9.70
C ASP A 87 8.22 6.81 10.93
N PHE A 88 7.42 7.64 11.61
CA PHE A 88 6.62 7.21 12.75
C PHE A 88 5.49 6.28 12.30
N GLN A 89 4.78 6.65 11.24
CA GLN A 89 3.68 5.87 10.69
C GLN A 89 4.16 4.55 10.06
N GLU A 90 5.31 4.55 9.36
CA GLU A 90 5.86 3.32 8.79
C GLU A 90 6.15 2.26 9.86
N LYS A 91 6.69 2.65 11.02
CA LYS A 91 6.92 1.75 12.15
C LYS A 91 5.63 1.16 12.73
N HIS A 92 4.51 1.85 12.57
CA HIS A 92 3.21 1.37 13.02
C HIS A 92 2.68 0.27 12.07
N TYR A 93 2.86 0.44 10.76
CA TYR A 93 2.29 -0.46 9.75
C TYR A 93 3.23 -1.57 9.27
N ILE A 94 4.54 -1.45 9.49
CA ILE A 94 5.53 -2.49 9.19
C ILE A 94 5.98 -3.09 10.53
N PRO A 95 5.55 -4.31 10.88
CA PRO A 95 6.05 -4.98 12.07
C PRO A 95 7.57 -5.08 11.99
N VAL A 96 8.27 -4.70 13.06
CA VAL A 96 9.70 -4.93 13.23
C VAL A 96 9.91 -6.45 13.38
N SER A 97 9.96 -7.18 12.28
CA SER A 97 10.28 -8.61 12.26
C SER A 97 10.87 -8.99 10.90
N SER A 98 12.17 -8.77 10.74
CA SER A 98 13.10 -9.50 9.86
C SER A 98 14.54 -9.03 10.15
N LEU A 99 15.09 -9.47 11.28
CA LEU A 99 16.52 -9.79 11.39
C LEU A 99 16.61 -11.29 11.68
#